data_AF-A0A520BDI2-F1
#
_entry.id   AF-A0A520BDI2-F1
#
_cell.length_a   1.000
_cell.length_b   1.000
_cell.length_c   1.000
_cell.angle_alpha   90.00
_cell.angle_beta   90.00
_cell.angle_gamma   90.00
#
_symmetry.space_group_name_H-M   'P 1'
#
loop_
_entity.id
_entity.type
_entity.pdbx_description
1 polymer ?
#
loop_
_entity_poly.entity_id
_entity_poly.type
_entity_poly.pdbx_seq_one_letter_code
_entity_poly.pdbx_strand_id
1 'polypeptide(L)' 'MTTVWTQARRAARMNPSIIREILKVTEKPGVLSMAGGLPSADTFPVDALKAACDRVLTDTPREALQYAASEGYAP' A
#
# COMPACT_ATOMS: atom_id res chain seq x y z
N MET A 1 17.82 -28.04 -9.48
CA MET A 1 18.54 -26.80 -9.17
C MET A 1 18.78 -26.77 -7.67
N THR A 2 20.00 -27.04 -7.23
CA THR A 2 20.41 -26.95 -5.83
C THR A 2 20.61 -25.49 -5.47
N THR A 3 19.72 -24.92 -4.66
CA THR A 3 19.85 -23.55 -4.17
C THR A 3 21.04 -23.47 -3.20
N VAL A 4 21.90 -22.48 -3.39
CA VAL A 4 23.16 -22.25 -2.65
C VAL A 4 22.94 -21.82 -1.18
N TRP A 5 21.68 -21.75 -0.73
CA TRP A 5 21.32 -21.17 0.56
C TRP A 5 20.28 -22.02 1.30
N THR A 6 20.49 -22.16 2.61
CA THR A 6 19.52 -22.75 3.53
C THR A 6 18.56 -21.66 4.02
N GLN A 7 17.27 -21.83 3.76
CA GLN A 7 16.24 -20.88 4.17
C GLN A 7 16.06 -20.88 5.70
N ALA A 8 15.85 -19.70 6.29
CA ALA A 8 15.59 -19.58 7.72
C ALA A 8 14.26 -20.26 8.11
N ARG A 9 14.24 -20.98 9.25
CA ARG A 9 13.08 -21.75 9.73
C ARG A 9 11.76 -20.96 9.76
N ARG A 10 11.81 -19.66 10.07
CA ARG A 10 10.62 -18.79 10.11
C ARG A 10 9.89 -18.68 8.76
N ALA A 11 10.62 -18.81 7.66
CA ALA A 11 10.04 -18.62 6.34
C ALA A 11 9.17 -19.81 5.90
N ALA A 12 9.29 -20.98 6.54
CA ALA A 12 8.34 -22.08 6.38
C ALA A 12 6.92 -21.75 6.89
N ARG A 13 6.76 -20.67 7.69
CA ARG A 13 5.46 -20.19 8.20
C ARG A 13 4.88 -19.05 7.37
N MET A 14 5.60 -18.56 6.36
CA MET A 14 5.11 -17.49 5.49
C MET A 14 4.13 -18.08 4.46
N ASN A 15 2.87 -17.67 4.53
CA ASN A 15 1.84 -18.07 3.57
C ASN A 15 1.40 -16.87 2.72
N PRO A 16 1.01 -17.09 1.45
CA PRO A 16 0.40 -16.05 0.65
C PRO A 16 -0.95 -15.64 1.25
N SER A 17 -1.29 -14.35 1.12
CA SER A 17 -2.62 -13.86 1.47
C SER A 17 -3.60 -14.23 0.37
N ILE A 18 -4.55 -15.12 0.65
CA ILE A 18 -5.60 -15.54 -0.29
C ILE A 18 -6.41 -14.33 -0.77
N ILE A 19 -6.67 -13.34 0.10
CA ILE A 19 -7.36 -12.10 -0.28
C ILE A 19 -6.59 -11.36 -1.38
N ARG A 20 -5.25 -11.30 -1.31
CA ARG A 20 -4.43 -10.69 -2.37
C ARG A 20 -4.50 -11.46 -3.68
N GLU A 21 -4.61 -12.79 -3.64
CA GLU A 21 -4.77 -13.60 -4.85
C GLU A 21 -6.14 -13.40 -5.51
N ILE A 22 -7.19 -13.23 -4.71
CA ILE A 22 -8.54 -12.89 -5.20
C ILE A 22 -8.51 -11.50 -5.87
N LEU A 23 -7.86 -10.52 -5.25
CA LEU A 23 -7.80 -9.15 -5.79
C LEU A 23 -7.20 -9.08 -7.20
N LYS A 24 -6.16 -9.88 -7.50
CA LYS A 24 -5.57 -9.98 -8.85
C LYS A 24 -6.58 -10.41 -9.92
N VAL A 25 -7.60 -11.19 -9.54
CA VAL A 25 -8.66 -11.62 -10.46
C VAL A 25 -9.73 -10.53 -10.59
N THR A 26 -10.01 -9.81 -9.51
CA THR A 26 -11.03 -8.75 -9.49
C THR A 26 -10.68 -7.53 -10.34
N GLU A 27 -9.40 -7.31 -10.62
CA GLU A 27 -8.92 -6.23 -11.48
C GLU A 27 -9.04 -6.57 -12.99
N LYS A 28 -9.44 -7.79 -13.35
CA LYS A 28 -9.59 -8.19 -14.76
C LYS A 28 -10.84 -7.55 -15.38
N PRO A 29 -10.75 -7.00 -16.60
CA PRO A 29 -11.91 -6.49 -17.32
C PRO A 29 -13.02 -7.55 -17.43
N GLY A 30 -14.27 -7.14 -17.19
CA GLY A 30 -15.45 -8.02 -17.25
C GLY A 30 -15.76 -8.78 -15.96
N VAL A 31 -14.97 -8.63 -14.90
CA VAL A 31 -15.26 -9.22 -13.57
C VAL A 31 -16.04 -8.23 -12.71
N LEU A 32 -17.23 -8.66 -12.23
CA LEU A 32 -17.94 -7.93 -11.17
C LEU A 32 -17.45 -8.42 -9.80
N SER A 33 -16.64 -7.60 -9.12
CA SER A 33 -16.08 -7.94 -7.83
C SER A 33 -16.98 -7.52 -6.67
N MET A 34 -17.47 -8.49 -5.90
CA MET A 34 -18.13 -8.26 -4.60
C MET A 34 -17.26 -8.68 -3.41
N ALA A 35 -16.01 -9.08 -3.65
CA ALA A 35 -15.13 -9.70 -2.66
C ALA A 35 -14.11 -8.74 -2.03
N GLY A 36 -13.81 -7.61 -2.69
CA GLY A 36 -12.64 -6.79 -2.37
C GLY A 36 -12.77 -5.89 -1.13
N GLY A 37 -13.99 -5.53 -0.71
CA GLY A 37 -14.19 -4.53 0.35
C GLY A 37 -13.51 -3.18 0.06
N LEU A 38 -13.22 -2.90 -1.22
CA LEU A 38 -12.50 -1.71 -1.67
C LEU A 38 -13.46 -0.51 -1.66
N PRO A 39 -13.06 0.64 -1.10
CA PRO A 39 -13.80 1.88 -1.29
C PRO A 39 -13.97 2.20 -2.78
N SER A 40 -15.08 2.83 -3.13
CA SER A 40 -15.29 3.27 -4.52
C SER A 40 -14.25 4.32 -4.90
N ALA A 41 -13.59 4.14 -6.04
CA ALA A 41 -12.58 5.07 -6.54
C ALA A 41 -13.17 6.47 -6.80
N ASP A 42 -14.45 6.55 -7.18
CA ASP A 42 -15.16 7.80 -7.43
C ASP A 42 -15.38 8.62 -6.15
N THR A 43 -15.23 8.01 -4.98
CA THR A 43 -15.37 8.69 -3.68
C THR A 43 -14.06 9.30 -3.18
N PHE A 44 -12.94 9.08 -3.87
CA PHE A 44 -11.67 9.64 -3.46
C PHE A 44 -11.64 11.17 -3.65
N PRO A 45 -11.30 11.96 -2.61
CA PRO A 45 -11.29 13.42 -2.68
C PRO A 45 -10.00 13.92 -3.34
N VAL A 46 -9.85 13.65 -4.63
CA VAL A 46 -8.61 13.85 -5.40
C VAL A 46 -8.08 15.29 -5.29
N ASP A 47 -8.96 16.29 -5.43
CA ASP A 47 -8.53 17.70 -5.41
C ASP A 47 -8.14 18.18 -4.00
N ALA A 48 -8.83 17.69 -2.96
CA ALA A 48 -8.47 18.00 -1.58
C ALA A 48 -7.10 17.39 -1.22
N LEU A 49 -6.83 16.15 -1.68
CA LEU A 49 -5.53 15.51 -1.49
C LEU A 49 -4.41 16.27 -2.21
N LYS A 50 -4.64 16.71 -3.45
CA LYS A 50 -3.66 17.55 -4.18
C LYS A 50 -3.32 18.82 -3.38
N ALA A 51 -4.34 19.57 -2.98
CA ALA A 51 -4.14 20.82 -2.24
C ALA A 51 -3.43 20.59 -0.88
N ALA A 52 -3.72 19.47 -0.20
CA ALA A 52 -3.04 19.11 1.03
C ALA A 52 -1.55 18.77 0.80
N CYS A 53 -1.24 17.98 -0.24
CA CYS A 53 0.14 17.67 -0.63
C CYS A 53 0.92 18.93 -1.00
N ASP A 54 0.33 19.81 -1.82
CA ASP A 54 0.96 21.07 -2.23
C ASP A 54 1.29 21.96 -1.03
N ARG A 55 0.38 22.03 -0.05
CA ARG A 55 0.62 22.78 1.19
C ARG A 55 1.80 22.24 1.97
N VAL A 56 1.84 20.92 2.22
CA VAL A 56 2.94 20.29 2.97
C VAL A 56 4.29 20.50 2.27
N LEU A 57 4.32 20.37 0.94
CA LEU A 57 5.53 20.56 0.15
C LEU A 57 5.94 22.04 0.01
N THR A 58 5.03 22.98 0.24
CA THR A 58 5.33 24.41 0.26
C THR A 58 5.82 24.85 1.63
N ASP A 59 5.12 24.43 2.69
CA ASP A 59 5.33 24.95 4.04
C ASP A 59 6.45 24.19 4.80
N THR A 60 6.52 22.86 4.65
CA THR A 60 7.47 21.99 5.38
C THR A 60 8.16 20.96 4.46
N PRO A 61 8.80 21.38 3.35
CA PRO A 61 9.36 20.45 2.35
C PRO A 61 10.47 19.56 2.88
N ARG A 62 11.30 20.06 3.80
CA ARG A 62 12.48 19.33 4.27
C ARG A 62 12.09 18.24 5.25
N GLU A 63 11.20 18.53 6.19
CA GLU A 63 10.67 17.54 7.11
C GLU A 63 9.88 16.45 6.37
N ALA A 64 9.07 16.84 5.39
CA ALA A 64 8.25 15.90 4.61
C ALA A 64 9.07 14.90 3.77
N LEU A 65 10.28 15.28 3.36
CA LEU A 65 11.14 14.48 2.47
C LEU A 65 12.33 13.81 3.17
N GLN A 66 12.56 14.12 4.45
CA GLN A 66 13.67 13.56 5.24
C GLN A 66 13.21 12.35 6.05
N TYR A 67 14.17 11.50 6.44
CA TYR A 67 13.96 10.49 7.47
C TYR A 67 13.32 11.09 8.72
N ALA A 68 12.37 10.33 9.28
CA ALA A 68 11.63 10.69 10.47
C ALA A 68 11.71 9.59 11.53
N ALA A 69 11.16 9.86 12.70
CA ALA A 69 11.02 8.90 13.78
C ALA A 69 10.17 7.68 13.35
N SER A 70 10.47 6.52 13.91
CA SER A 70 9.77 5.26 13.55
C SER A 70 8.30 5.25 14.00
N GLU A 71 7.98 6.07 14.99
CA GLU A 71 6.65 6.27 15.56
C GLU A 71 5.70 7.02 14.60
N GLY A 72 6.24 7.73 13.61
CA GLY A 72 5.48 8.53 12.64
C GLY A 72 5.47 10.03 12.95
N TYR A 73 4.65 10.78 12.20
CA TYR A 73 4.51 12.23 12.38
C TYR A 73 3.77 12.55 13.69
N ALA A 74 4.40 13.35 14.56
CA ALA A 74 3.78 13.86 15.78
C ALA A 74 3.03 15.18 15.46
N PRO A 75 1.80 15.38 15.96
CA PRO A 75 1.06 16.65 15.85
C PRO A 75 1.74 17.82 16.56
#